data_AF-A0A8T4F2E1-F1
#
_entry.id   AF-A0A8T4F2E1-F1
#
_cell.length_a   1.000
_cell.length_b   1.000
_cell.length_c   1.000
_cell.angle_alpha   90.00
_cell.angle_beta   90.00
_cell.angle_gamma   90.00
#
_symmetry.space_group_name_H-M   'P 1'
#
loop_
_entity.id
_entity.type
_entity.pdbx_description
1 polymer ?
#
loop_
_entity_poly.entity_id
_entity_poly.type
_entity_poly.pdbx_seq_one_letter_code
_entity_poly.pdbx_strand_id
1 'polypeptide(L)'
;MKRQTATAAAGIALICGIVAPGQAASASSAAAAPAIFSKTMLASTNFPLMCVRHYYFKFELSRCPEVSDPDFRDFWFKAVKINGYSDLYRLQATNPNLPGFYLRHQNFRVVLSKAPATSSPDYALFSRDSAFYLRTGLSGSGISFESYNFRGWYIRHRNFHLYISKSGDPNDRPFKKDASFVSTVPID
;
A
#
# COMPACT_ATOMS: atom_id res chain seq x y z
N MET A 1 -4.04 -70.14 22.38
CA MET A 1 -3.24 -70.46 23.59
C MET A 1 -1.78 -70.59 23.20
N LYS A 2 -0.90 -69.93 23.96
CA LYS A 2 0.57 -70.11 24.02
C LYS A 2 1.35 -69.55 22.81
N ARG A 3 2.54 -68.97 22.95
CA ARG A 3 3.29 -68.21 23.97
C ARG A 3 4.59 -67.85 23.22
N GLN A 4 5.12 -66.67 23.48
CA GLN A 4 6.36 -66.14 22.92
C GLN A 4 7.59 -67.03 23.21
N THR A 5 8.60 -66.99 22.34
CA THR A 5 10.03 -67.02 22.73
C THR A 5 10.85 -66.22 21.73
N ALA A 6 11.71 -65.35 22.28
CA ALA A 6 12.62 -64.44 21.59
C ALA A 6 14.00 -65.07 21.38
N THR A 7 14.78 -64.54 20.43
CA THR A 7 16.24 -64.53 20.54
C THR A 7 16.79 -63.27 19.89
N ALA A 8 17.59 -62.53 20.64
CA ALA A 8 18.25 -61.30 20.25
C ALA A 8 19.65 -61.59 19.68
N ALA A 9 20.10 -60.78 18.73
CA ALA A 9 21.51 -60.61 18.41
C ALA A 9 21.80 -59.11 18.22
N ALA A 10 22.74 -58.62 19.03
CA ALA A 10 23.18 -57.25 19.08
C ALA A 10 24.20 -56.96 17.97
N GLY A 11 24.03 -55.82 17.28
CA GLY A 11 25.03 -55.23 16.38
C GLY A 11 25.16 -53.75 16.73
N ILE A 12 26.37 -53.35 17.11
CA ILE A 12 26.77 -52.00 17.53
C ILE A 12 27.31 -51.21 16.33
N ALA A 13 27.17 -49.88 16.41
CA ALA A 13 27.74 -48.82 15.56
C ALA A 13 27.00 -48.54 14.24
N LEU A 14 26.82 -47.31 13.77
CA LEU A 14 27.57 -46.08 13.99
C LEU A 14 26.60 -44.88 13.83
N ILE A 15 26.76 -43.89 14.70
CA ILE A 15 26.04 -42.62 14.66
C ILE A 15 26.57 -41.81 13.46
N CYS A 16 25.70 -41.44 12.53
CA CYS A 16 25.94 -40.28 11.67
C CYS A 16 24.62 -39.55 11.46
N GLY A 17 24.48 -38.42 12.15
CA GLY A 17 23.34 -37.54 12.03
C GLY A 17 23.31 -36.88 10.66
N ILE A 18 22.14 -36.93 10.02
CA ILE A 18 21.75 -35.94 9.04
C ILE A 18 20.31 -35.57 9.36
N VAL A 19 20.19 -34.52 10.17
CA VAL A 19 18.97 -33.73 10.28
C VAL A 19 18.83 -33.03 8.93
N ALA A 20 17.94 -33.53 8.06
CA ALA A 20 17.48 -32.74 6.93
C ALA A 20 16.47 -31.73 7.49
N PRO A 21 16.76 -30.41 7.45
CA PRO A 21 15.83 -29.44 7.97
C PRO A 21 14.68 -29.27 6.99
N GLY A 22 13.47 -29.34 7.54
CA GLY A 22 12.39 -28.41 7.23
C GLY A 22 11.87 -28.43 5.81
N GLN A 23 10.71 -29.06 5.64
CA GLN A 23 9.67 -28.54 4.75
C GLN A 23 9.62 -27.01 4.94
N ALA A 24 9.95 -26.26 3.89
CA ALA A 24 9.67 -24.83 3.84
C ALA A 24 8.14 -24.70 3.83
N ALA A 25 7.58 -24.70 5.04
CA ALA A 25 6.21 -24.36 5.29
C ALA A 25 5.95 -23.00 4.65
N SER A 26 4.96 -23.00 3.78
CA SER A 26 4.25 -21.84 3.25
C SER A 26 4.15 -20.72 4.29
N ALA A 27 4.95 -19.67 4.14
CA ALA A 27 4.67 -18.40 4.75
C ALA A 27 3.55 -17.72 3.94
N SER A 28 2.32 -18.17 4.17
CA SER A 28 1.15 -17.33 3.94
C SER A 28 1.29 -16.13 4.87
N SER A 29 1.86 -15.04 4.37
CA SER A 29 1.87 -13.75 5.04
C SER A 29 0.42 -13.30 5.23
N ALA A 30 -0.12 -13.57 6.41
CA ALA A 30 -1.36 -12.98 6.87
C ALA A 30 -1.23 -11.46 6.73
N ALA A 31 -2.18 -10.86 6.02
CA ALA A 31 -2.23 -9.44 5.70
C ALA A 31 -1.92 -8.60 6.95
N ALA A 32 -0.70 -8.08 7.02
CA ALA A 32 -0.32 -7.10 8.02
C ALA A 32 -1.31 -5.94 7.95
N ALA A 33 -1.81 -5.50 9.11
CA ALA A 33 -2.63 -4.31 9.21
C ALA A 33 -1.98 -3.17 8.40
N PRO A 34 -2.75 -2.33 7.68
CA PRO A 34 -2.18 -1.36 6.76
C PRO A 34 -1.15 -0.48 7.46
N ALA A 35 0.14 -0.65 7.16
CA ALA A 35 1.24 0.18 7.69
C ALA A 35 1.16 1.65 7.23
N ILE A 36 0.05 2.03 6.60
CA ILE A 36 -0.25 3.34 6.06
C ILE A 36 -0.57 4.39 7.13
N PHE A 37 -0.83 3.99 8.38
CA PHE A 37 -1.18 4.94 9.46
C PHE A 37 0.04 5.63 10.09
N SER A 38 1.23 5.06 9.94
CA SER A 38 2.53 5.69 10.22
C SER A 38 3.16 6.20 8.92
N LYS A 39 4.35 6.83 9.02
CA LYS A 39 5.15 7.16 7.84
C LYS A 39 5.33 5.89 6.99
N THR A 40 4.97 5.94 5.70
CA THR A 40 5.04 4.81 4.77
C THR A 40 5.33 5.28 3.35
N MET A 41 5.69 4.34 2.48
CA MET A 41 5.71 4.50 1.04
C MET A 41 4.66 3.59 0.38
N LEU A 42 4.17 3.94 -0.80
CA LEU A 42 3.19 3.14 -1.54
C LEU A 42 3.78 2.63 -2.85
N ALA A 43 3.98 1.32 -2.96
CA ALA A 43 4.45 0.66 -4.19
C ALA A 43 3.25 0.21 -5.05
N SER A 44 3.40 0.24 -6.37
CA SER A 44 2.39 -0.30 -7.28
C SER A 44 2.37 -1.84 -7.26
N THR A 45 1.18 -2.45 -7.33
CA THR A 45 1.07 -3.92 -7.37
C THR A 45 1.49 -4.54 -8.71
N ASN A 46 1.39 -3.82 -9.83
CA ASN A 46 1.82 -4.30 -11.15
C ASN A 46 3.14 -3.72 -11.64
N PHE A 47 3.67 -2.68 -10.97
CA PHE A 47 5.00 -2.16 -11.21
C PHE A 47 5.75 -2.10 -9.86
N PRO A 48 6.22 -3.24 -9.33
CA PRO A 48 6.69 -3.35 -7.94
C PRO A 48 7.92 -2.49 -7.61
N LEU A 49 8.69 -2.09 -8.63
CA LEU A 49 9.81 -1.16 -8.47
C LEU A 49 9.38 0.32 -8.54
N MET A 50 8.09 0.59 -8.73
CA MET A 50 7.54 1.93 -8.85
C MET A 50 6.74 2.30 -7.62
N CYS A 51 7.15 3.38 -6.96
CA CYS A 51 6.51 3.95 -5.80
C CYS A 51 5.81 5.26 -6.15
N VAL A 52 4.71 5.52 -5.44
CA VAL A 52 4.00 6.79 -5.50
C VAL A 52 4.86 7.86 -4.84
N ARG A 53 5.05 8.98 -5.55
CA ARG A 53 5.62 10.22 -5.02
C ARG A 53 4.83 11.42 -5.50
N HIS A 54 5.07 12.57 -4.89
CA HIS A 54 4.70 13.85 -5.51
C HIS A 54 5.90 14.47 -6.24
N TYR A 55 5.72 15.00 -7.44
CA TYR A 55 6.71 15.82 -8.15
C TYR A 55 6.04 17.06 -8.71
N TYR A 56 6.59 18.24 -8.41
CA TYR A 56 5.94 19.54 -8.71
C TYR A 56 4.45 19.55 -8.31
N PHE A 57 4.15 19.07 -7.10
CA PHE A 57 2.79 18.97 -6.54
C PHE A 57 1.80 18.08 -7.32
N LYS A 58 2.27 17.22 -8.23
CA LYS A 58 1.46 16.20 -8.92
C LYS A 58 1.93 14.81 -8.52
N PHE A 59 1.00 13.88 -8.35
CA PHE A 59 1.38 12.51 -7.98
C PHE A 59 1.76 11.68 -9.20
N GLU A 60 2.85 10.93 -9.10
CA GLU A 60 3.34 10.05 -10.14
C GLU A 60 3.87 8.73 -9.56
N LEU A 61 4.03 7.74 -10.44
CA LEU A 61 4.82 6.56 -10.18
C LEU A 61 6.23 6.81 -10.69
N SER A 62 7.19 6.70 -9.79
CA SER A 62 8.61 6.77 -10.12
C SER A 62 9.32 5.60 -9.46
N ARG A 63 10.55 5.30 -9.87
CA ARG A 63 11.32 4.24 -9.24
C ARG A 63 11.35 4.46 -7.72
N CYS A 64 11.12 3.41 -6.94
CA CYS A 64 11.21 3.49 -5.49
C CYS A 64 12.61 4.00 -5.10
N PRO A 65 12.69 4.96 -4.16
CA PRO A 65 13.91 5.68 -3.88
C PRO A 65 14.94 4.83 -3.13
N GLU A 66 16.19 5.21 -3.27
CA GLU A 66 17.31 4.84 -2.42
C GLU A 66 17.65 6.01 -1.48
N VAL A 67 18.35 5.74 -0.37
CA VAL A 67 18.70 6.78 0.63
C VAL A 67 19.60 7.90 0.08
N SER A 68 20.28 7.64 -1.04
CA SER A 68 21.08 8.63 -1.76
C SER A 68 20.25 9.59 -2.61
N ASP A 69 18.98 9.29 -2.87
CA ASP A 69 18.12 10.16 -3.68
C ASP A 69 17.80 11.44 -2.90
N PRO A 70 18.03 12.64 -3.47
CA PRO A 70 17.79 13.90 -2.75
C PRO A 70 16.32 14.11 -2.37
N ASP A 71 15.41 13.55 -3.18
CA ASP A 71 13.96 13.76 -3.07
C ASP A 71 13.23 12.54 -2.48
N PHE A 72 13.94 11.63 -1.80
CA PHE A 72 13.33 10.42 -1.20
C PHE A 72 12.15 10.71 -0.27
N ARG A 73 12.13 11.90 0.34
CA ARG A 73 11.07 12.35 1.25
C ARG A 73 9.73 12.59 0.56
N ASP A 74 9.72 12.78 -0.75
CA ASP A 74 8.50 12.97 -1.55
C ASP A 74 7.67 11.69 -1.70
N PHE A 75 8.23 10.54 -1.31
CA PHE A 75 7.57 9.24 -1.30
C PHE A 75 6.89 8.93 0.04
N TRP A 76 7.04 9.79 1.05
CA TRP A 76 6.57 9.50 2.41
C TRP A 76 5.20 10.09 2.70
N PHE A 77 4.29 9.22 3.13
CA PHE A 77 2.92 9.58 3.47
C PHE A 77 2.47 8.93 4.76
N LYS A 78 1.38 9.44 5.32
CA LYS A 78 0.58 8.76 6.34
C LYS A 78 -0.90 9.00 6.11
N ALA A 79 -1.73 8.02 6.39
CA ALA A 79 -3.18 8.13 6.38
C ALA A 79 -3.66 8.72 7.71
N VAL A 80 -4.37 9.85 7.63
CA VAL A 80 -5.00 10.53 8.75
C VAL A 80 -6.49 10.23 8.70
N LYS A 81 -7.02 9.61 9.76
CA LYS A 81 -8.44 9.24 9.85
C LYS A 81 -9.35 10.46 9.89
N ILE A 82 -10.48 10.39 9.19
CA ILE A 82 -11.55 11.39 9.29
C ILE A 82 -12.55 10.91 10.34
N ASN A 83 -12.75 11.72 11.39
CA ASN A 83 -13.69 11.39 12.47
C ASN A 83 -15.12 11.26 11.95
N GLY A 84 -15.89 10.36 12.56
CA GLY A 84 -17.27 10.05 12.15
C GLY A 84 -17.40 9.03 11.01
N TYR A 85 -16.28 8.52 10.47
CA TYR A 85 -16.27 7.48 9.46
C TYR A 85 -15.47 6.26 9.93
N SER A 86 -15.89 5.06 9.50
CA SER A 86 -15.21 3.80 9.79
C SER A 86 -13.83 3.73 9.15
N ASP A 87 -13.74 4.10 7.87
CA ASP A 87 -12.69 3.74 6.93
C ASP A 87 -12.34 4.87 5.95
N LEU A 88 -12.62 6.13 6.33
CA LEU A 88 -12.34 7.31 5.52
C LEU A 88 -11.10 8.07 6.03
N TYR A 89 -10.20 8.40 5.13
CA TYR A 89 -8.88 8.96 5.46
C TYR A 89 -8.46 10.07 4.48
N ARG A 90 -7.48 10.88 4.90
CA ARG A 90 -6.68 11.76 4.03
C ARG A 90 -5.24 11.26 4.03
N LEU A 91 -4.57 11.26 2.88
CA LEU A 91 -3.15 10.95 2.82
C LEU A 91 -2.35 12.25 2.98
N GLN A 92 -1.62 12.37 4.08
CA GLN A 92 -0.78 13.52 4.40
C GLN A 92 0.67 13.25 3.95
N ALA A 93 1.31 14.23 3.30
CA ALA A 93 2.76 14.19 3.09
C ALA A 93 3.49 14.36 4.42
N THR A 94 4.49 13.52 4.67
CA THR A 94 5.31 13.61 5.91
C THR A 94 6.68 14.24 5.66
N ASN A 95 6.93 14.75 4.45
CA ASN A 95 8.07 15.60 4.16
C ASN A 95 8.03 16.84 5.09
N PRO A 96 9.06 17.08 5.93
CA PRO A 96 9.08 18.22 6.85
C PRO A 96 8.93 19.59 6.17
N ASN A 97 9.29 19.70 4.89
CA ASN A 97 9.15 20.93 4.11
C ASN A 97 7.71 21.20 3.64
N LEU A 98 6.80 20.23 3.81
CA LEU A 98 5.43 20.28 3.31
C LEU A 98 4.39 20.06 4.43
N PRO A 99 4.45 20.81 5.55
CA PRO A 99 3.48 20.65 6.63
C PRO A 99 2.07 21.06 6.20
N GLY A 100 1.12 20.18 6.50
CA GLY A 100 -0.30 20.37 6.18
C GLY A 100 -0.65 20.17 4.71
N PHE A 101 0.23 19.54 3.92
CA PHE A 101 -0.07 19.12 2.55
C PHE A 101 -0.68 17.73 2.52
N TYR A 102 -1.72 17.56 1.70
CA TYR A 102 -2.45 16.32 1.53
C TYR A 102 -2.64 16.01 0.05
N LEU A 103 -2.74 14.71 -0.23
CA LEU A 103 -3.24 14.21 -1.49
C LEU A 103 -4.71 14.63 -1.65
N ARG A 104 -5.05 15.12 -2.84
CA ARG A 104 -6.44 15.30 -3.28
C ARG A 104 -6.54 15.06 -4.78
N HIS A 105 -7.76 14.89 -5.27
CA HIS A 105 -8.00 14.97 -6.71
C HIS A 105 -8.36 16.40 -7.15
N GLN A 106 -8.02 16.77 -8.37
CA GLN A 106 -8.43 17.99 -9.06
C GLN A 106 -8.49 17.72 -10.55
N ASN A 107 -9.62 18.01 -11.21
CA ASN A 107 -9.80 17.69 -12.63
C ASN A 107 -9.41 16.22 -12.92
N PHE A 108 -9.78 15.33 -11.99
CA PHE A 108 -9.39 13.90 -11.94
C PHE A 108 -7.90 13.59 -11.76
N ARG A 109 -6.98 14.56 -11.84
CA ARG A 109 -5.55 14.38 -11.53
C ARG A 109 -5.36 14.32 -10.02
N VAL A 110 -4.51 13.42 -9.54
CA VAL A 110 -4.11 13.39 -8.14
C VAL A 110 -2.95 14.37 -7.93
N VAL A 111 -3.15 15.30 -7.01
CA VAL A 111 -2.23 16.41 -6.72
C VAL A 111 -1.98 16.52 -5.22
N LEU A 112 -0.87 17.15 -4.87
CA LEU A 112 -0.54 17.52 -3.50
C LEU A 112 -0.96 18.98 -3.29
N SER A 113 -1.69 19.27 -2.22
CA SER A 113 -2.12 20.64 -1.92
C SER A 113 -2.13 20.89 -0.42
N LYS A 114 -1.80 22.13 -0.02
CA LYS A 114 -1.93 22.57 1.37
C LYS A 114 -3.41 22.62 1.73
N ALA A 115 -3.77 22.10 2.90
CA ALA A 115 -5.12 22.29 3.42
C ALA A 115 -5.38 23.80 3.64
N PRO A 116 -6.47 24.35 3.09
CA PRO A 116 -6.86 25.72 3.38
C PRO A 116 -7.34 25.83 4.84
N ALA A 117 -7.40 27.06 5.36
CA ALA A 117 -8.01 27.30 6.67
C ALA A 117 -9.47 26.82 6.68
N THR A 118 -9.96 26.31 7.81
CA THR A 118 -11.33 25.80 7.95
C THR A 118 -12.40 26.87 7.71
N SER A 119 -12.03 28.15 7.87
CA SER A 119 -12.88 29.31 7.57
C SER A 119 -12.88 29.73 6.10
N SER A 120 -11.99 29.16 5.27
CA SER A 120 -11.92 29.48 3.84
C SER A 120 -13.11 28.87 3.09
N PRO A 121 -13.70 29.57 2.11
CA PRO A 121 -14.73 28.99 1.23
C PRO A 121 -14.25 27.74 0.48
N ASP A 122 -12.94 27.60 0.23
CA ASP A 122 -12.37 26.46 -0.50
C ASP A 122 -12.27 25.19 0.36
N TYR A 123 -12.41 25.30 1.69
CA TYR A 123 -12.22 24.18 2.60
C TYR A 123 -13.22 23.04 2.36
N ALA A 124 -14.47 23.36 2.05
CA ALA A 124 -15.50 22.36 1.80
C ALA A 124 -15.15 21.48 0.59
N LEU A 125 -14.67 22.09 -0.49
CA LEU A 125 -14.25 21.38 -1.70
C LEU A 125 -12.98 20.57 -1.42
N PHE A 126 -11.95 21.19 -0.84
CA PHE A 126 -10.71 20.50 -0.47
C PHE A 126 -10.98 19.27 0.41
N SER A 127 -11.85 19.42 1.42
CA SER A 127 -12.18 18.37 2.38
C SER A 127 -12.80 17.15 1.69
N ARG A 128 -13.62 17.38 0.66
CA ARG A 128 -14.23 16.32 -0.15
C ARG A 128 -13.25 15.68 -1.12
N ASP A 129 -12.42 16.49 -1.79
CA ASP A 129 -11.46 16.03 -2.79
C ASP A 129 -10.26 15.28 -2.21
N SER A 130 -9.94 15.53 -0.94
CA SER A 130 -8.83 14.89 -0.20
C SER A 130 -9.25 13.64 0.59
N ALA A 131 -10.54 13.32 0.62
CA ALA A 131 -11.07 12.20 1.39
C ALA A 131 -11.21 10.93 0.53
N PHE A 132 -10.63 9.84 1.01
CA PHE A 132 -10.68 8.54 0.33
C PHE A 132 -11.01 7.42 1.31
N TYR A 133 -11.87 6.49 0.88
CA TYR A 133 -12.08 5.23 1.58
C TYR A 133 -10.94 4.29 1.28
N LEU A 134 -10.37 3.68 2.31
CA LEU A 134 -9.38 2.62 2.16
C LEU A 134 -10.12 1.30 1.96
N ARG A 135 -10.01 0.75 0.76
CA ARG A 135 -10.59 -0.53 0.37
C ARG A 135 -9.51 -1.60 0.29
N THR A 136 -9.91 -2.86 0.46
CA THR A 136 -9.10 -3.99 0.00
C THR A 136 -8.73 -3.77 -1.46
N GLY A 137 -7.46 -4.00 -1.80
CA GLY A 137 -6.96 -3.75 -3.14
C GLY A 137 -7.76 -4.50 -4.20
N LEU A 138 -8.20 -3.78 -5.24
CA LEU A 138 -9.06 -4.31 -6.30
C LEU A 138 -8.40 -5.45 -7.10
N SER A 139 -7.08 -5.56 -7.05
CA SER A 139 -6.29 -6.66 -7.62
C SER A 139 -6.38 -7.97 -6.83
N GLY A 140 -6.99 -7.95 -5.64
CA GLY A 140 -6.98 -9.04 -4.67
C GLY A 140 -5.89 -8.91 -3.59
N SER A 141 -5.03 -7.90 -3.67
CA SER A 141 -3.98 -7.61 -2.68
C SER A 141 -3.72 -6.12 -2.54
N GLY A 142 -3.17 -5.71 -1.41
CA GLY A 142 -2.84 -4.31 -1.13
C GLY A 142 -4.07 -3.46 -0.78
N ILE A 143 -3.99 -2.17 -1.11
CA ILE A 143 -4.93 -1.12 -0.75
C ILE A 143 -5.38 -0.41 -2.02
N SER A 144 -6.68 -0.12 -2.13
CA SER A 144 -7.24 0.77 -3.14
C SER A 144 -7.89 1.96 -2.47
N PHE A 145 -7.76 3.14 -3.07
CA PHE A 145 -8.29 4.39 -2.52
C PHE A 145 -9.50 4.84 -3.31
N GLU A 146 -10.70 4.63 -2.77
CA GLU A 146 -11.95 5.08 -3.40
C GLU A 146 -12.25 6.53 -3.01
N SER A 147 -12.56 7.40 -3.97
CA SER A 147 -12.91 8.80 -3.70
C SER A 147 -14.21 8.90 -2.89
N TYR A 148 -14.21 9.77 -1.87
CA TYR A 148 -15.41 10.06 -1.09
C TYR A 148 -16.52 10.72 -1.92
N ASN A 149 -16.19 11.77 -2.67
CA ASN A 149 -17.16 12.55 -3.44
C ASN A 149 -17.42 12.01 -4.85
N PHE A 150 -16.60 11.09 -5.36
CA PHE A 150 -16.82 10.35 -6.60
C PHE A 150 -16.89 8.85 -6.34
N ARG A 151 -18.04 8.37 -5.85
CA ARG A 151 -18.24 6.96 -5.50
C ARG A 151 -17.97 6.02 -6.68
N GLY A 152 -17.29 4.92 -6.44
CA GLY A 152 -16.84 3.98 -7.47
C GLY A 152 -15.65 4.46 -8.30
N TRP A 153 -15.09 5.64 -8.01
CA TRP A 153 -13.84 6.13 -8.60
C TRP A 153 -12.67 5.86 -7.67
N TYR A 154 -11.57 5.39 -8.23
CA TYR A 154 -10.39 4.98 -7.48
C TYR A 154 -9.15 5.72 -7.95
N ILE A 155 -8.24 6.01 -7.02
CA ILE A 155 -6.88 6.39 -7.40
C ILE A 155 -6.25 5.22 -8.15
N ARG A 156 -5.75 5.50 -9.34
CA ARG A 156 -4.98 4.57 -10.16
C ARG A 156 -3.86 5.30 -10.89
N HIS A 157 -2.84 4.58 -11.33
CA HIS A 157 -1.83 5.12 -12.22
C HIS A 157 -2.22 4.95 -13.71
N ARG A 158 -1.78 5.87 -14.57
CA ARG A 158 -1.82 5.78 -16.04
C ARG A 158 -0.65 6.57 -16.58
N ASN A 159 0.15 5.99 -17.48
CA ASN A 159 1.33 6.67 -18.04
C ASN A 159 2.17 7.30 -16.92
N PHE A 160 2.43 6.54 -15.85
CA PHE A 160 3.17 6.97 -14.65
C PHE A 160 2.56 8.13 -13.85
N HIS A 161 1.32 8.52 -14.13
CA HIS A 161 0.63 9.61 -13.45
C HIS A 161 -0.59 9.09 -12.69
N LEU A 162 -0.80 9.53 -11.45
CA LEU A 162 -1.99 9.19 -10.65
C LEU A 162 -3.23 10.03 -11.00
N TYR A 163 -4.35 9.35 -11.20
CA TYR A 163 -5.66 9.94 -11.45
C TYR A 163 -6.71 9.22 -10.61
N ILE A 164 -7.84 9.87 -10.33
CA ILE A 164 -9.05 9.12 -10.03
C ILE A 164 -9.72 8.69 -11.34
N SER A 165 -10.25 7.47 -11.38
CA SER A 165 -11.00 6.97 -12.54
C SER A 165 -12.11 6.04 -12.09
N LYS A 166 -13.23 6.04 -12.83
CA LYS A 166 -14.36 5.16 -12.54
C LYS A 166 -13.99 3.70 -12.77
N SER A 167 -14.30 2.85 -11.81
CA SER A 167 -14.17 1.39 -11.97
C SER A 167 -15.31 0.80 -12.80
N GLY A 168 -15.06 -0.39 -13.38
CA GLY A 168 -16.11 -1.20 -14.00
C GLY A 168 -16.18 -1.16 -15.53
N ASP A 169 -15.24 -0.49 -16.21
CA ASP A 169 -15.08 -0.65 -17.66
C ASP A 169 -14.48 -2.05 -17.96
N PRO A 170 -15.21 -2.95 -18.65
CA PRO A 170 -14.70 -4.30 -18.96
C PRO A 170 -13.51 -4.30 -19.93
N ASN A 171 -13.30 -3.20 -20.67
CA ASN A 171 -12.17 -3.07 -21.59
C ASN A 171 -10.90 -2.54 -20.89
N ASP A 172 -11.04 -1.94 -19.71
CA ASP A 172 -9.90 -1.48 -18.89
C ASP A 172 -9.36 -2.63 -18.02
N ARG A 173 -8.81 -3.63 -18.69
CA ARG A 173 -8.21 -4.82 -18.06
C ARG A 173 -7.16 -4.50 -16.97
N PRO A 174 -6.26 -3.49 -17.12
CA PRO A 174 -5.27 -3.21 -16.09
C PRO A 174 -5.84 -2.46 -14.86
N PHE A 175 -7.03 -1.85 -14.94
CA PHE A 175 -7.59 -0.98 -13.90
C PHE A 175 -7.38 -1.48 -12.47
N LYS A 176 -7.76 -2.73 -12.19
CA LYS A 176 -7.71 -3.29 -10.83
C LYS A 176 -6.29 -3.31 -10.27
N LYS A 177 -5.30 -3.60 -11.12
CA LYS A 177 -3.89 -3.58 -10.75
C LYS A 177 -3.35 -2.16 -10.67
N ASP A 178 -3.72 -1.30 -11.62
CA ASP A 178 -3.34 0.12 -11.62
C ASP A 178 -3.85 0.88 -10.41
N ALA A 179 -4.98 0.45 -9.85
CA ALA A 179 -5.64 1.02 -8.68
C ALA A 179 -5.28 0.34 -7.35
N SER A 180 -4.31 -0.58 -7.33
CA SER A 180 -3.91 -1.31 -6.11
C SER A 180 -2.45 -1.04 -5.75
N PHE A 181 -2.22 -0.71 -4.48
CA PHE A 181 -0.91 -0.32 -3.96
C PHE A 181 -0.57 -1.12 -2.70
N VAL A 182 0.72 -1.37 -2.49
CA VAL A 182 1.24 -2.03 -1.29
C VAL A 182 1.91 -0.96 -0.43
N SER A 183 1.51 -0.89 0.85
CA SER A 183 2.22 -0.08 1.84
C SER A 183 3.55 -0.75 2.17
N THR A 184 4.62 0.03 2.11
CA THR A 184 6.00 -0.42 2.29
C THR A 184 6.68 0.42 3.37
N VAL A 185 7.76 -0.14 3.93
CA VAL A 185 8.54 0.53 4.96
C VAL A 185 9.22 1.75 4.33
N PRO A 186 9.13 2.94 4.94
CA PRO A 186 9.86 4.10 4.45
C PRO A 186 11.37 3.84 4.60
N ILE A 187 12.15 4.27 3.62
CA ILE A 187 13.59 4.46 3.82
C ILE A 187 13.81 5.70 4.70
N ASP A 188 14.87 5.75 5.51
CA ASP A 188 15.22 6.88 6.40
C ASP A 188 16.66 7.35 6.15
#